data_AF-A0A6S6TAX0-F1
#
_entry.id   AF-A0A6S6TAX0-F1
#
_cell.length_a   1.000
_cell.length_b   1.000
_cell.length_c   1.000
_cell.angle_alpha   90.00
_cell.angle_beta   90.00
_cell.angle_gamma   90.00
#
_symmetry.space_group_name_H-M   'P 1'
#
loop_
_entity.id
_entity.type
_entity.pdbx_description
1 polymer ?
#
loop_
_entity_poly.entity_id
_entity_poly.type
_entity_poly.pdbx_seq_one_letter_code
_entity_poly.pdbx_strand_id
1 'polypeptide(L)'
;MKMIKVFAVFLVIHLAGWVAAHLYLGQHPKEVLLVVDTSYSMKPKFTEIERWIEDYSDSSRYQAIRVGTDKAMLGRLDELKSRSVIFRTAFGRITEGSFNQYQAIKADEKILLSDGVIKPDGWKVIVF
;
A
#
# COMPACT_ATOMS: atom_id res chain seq x y z
N MET A 1 -22.09 5.48 -43.83
CA MET A 1 -22.26 4.10 -43.30
C MET A 1 -20.95 3.40 -42.94
N LYS A 2 -19.89 3.42 -43.77
CA LYS A 2 -18.58 2.80 -43.42
C LYS A 2 -17.95 3.39 -42.16
N MET A 3 -17.95 4.72 -42.02
CA MET A 3 -17.39 5.42 -40.84
C MET A 3 -18.05 5.00 -39.52
N ILE A 4 -19.37 4.81 -39.51
CA ILE A 4 -20.11 4.34 -38.33
C ILE A 4 -19.69 2.92 -37.96
N LYS A 5 -19.48 2.03 -38.94
CA LYS A 5 -19.01 0.66 -38.69
C LYS A 5 -17.58 0.64 -38.15
N VAL A 6 -16.68 1.46 -38.70
CA VAL A 6 -15.30 1.58 -38.22
C VAL A 6 -15.27 2.13 -36.79
N PHE A 7 -16.07 3.15 -36.50
CA PHE A 7 -16.18 3.71 -35.15
C PHE A 7 -16.79 2.71 -34.15
N ALA A 8 -17.79 1.92 -34.57
CA ALA A 8 -18.35 0.86 -33.74
C ALA A 8 -17.31 -0.23 -33.41
N VAL A 9 -16.52 -0.67 -34.41
CA VAL A 9 -15.43 -1.64 -34.18
C VAL A 9 -14.38 -1.05 -33.23
N PHE A 10 -14.02 0.22 -33.39
CA PHE A 10 -13.12 0.92 -32.49
C PHE A 10 -13.65 0.89 -31.03
N LEU A 11 -14.92 1.23 -30.82
CA LEU A 11 -15.54 1.19 -29.49
C LEU A 11 -15.52 -0.23 -28.89
N VAL A 12 -15.85 -1.24 -29.68
CA VAL A 12 -15.83 -2.65 -29.22
C VAL A 12 -14.43 -3.06 -28.79
N ILE A 13 -13.40 -2.72 -29.56
CA ILE A 13 -12.01 -3.04 -29.21
C ILE A 13 -11.58 -2.35 -27.92
N HIS A 14 -11.95 -1.08 -27.73
CA HIS A 14 -11.62 -0.34 -26.51
C HIS A 14 -12.32 -0.93 -25.30
N LEU A 15 -13.60 -1.27 -25.43
CA LEU A 15 -14.37 -1.86 -24.35
C LEU A 15 -13.84 -3.25 -24.00
N ALA A 16 -13.51 -4.07 -25.01
CA ALA A 16 -12.88 -5.37 -24.79
C ALA A 16 -11.51 -5.25 -24.11
N GLY A 17 -10.68 -4.31 -24.56
CA GLY A 17 -9.38 -4.03 -23.96
C GLY A 17 -9.50 -3.55 -22.50
N TRP A 18 -10.46 -2.68 -22.22
CA TRP A 18 -10.73 -2.20 -20.87
C TRP A 18 -11.19 -3.33 -19.94
N VAL A 19 -12.11 -4.20 -20.39
CA VAL A 19 -12.57 -5.36 -19.62
C VAL A 19 -11.41 -6.33 -19.37
N ALA A 20 -10.63 -6.64 -20.40
CA ALA A 20 -9.47 -7.53 -20.28
C ALA A 20 -8.44 -6.99 -19.27
N ALA A 21 -8.14 -5.70 -19.34
CA ALA A 21 -7.23 -5.05 -18.40
C ALA A 21 -7.79 -5.07 -16.97
N HIS A 22 -9.08 -4.78 -16.79
CA HIS A 22 -9.73 -4.81 -15.48
C HIS A 22 -9.65 -6.21 -14.82
N LEU A 23 -9.95 -7.26 -15.59
CA LEU A 23 -9.88 -8.65 -15.11
C LEU A 23 -8.44 -9.06 -14.80
N TYR A 24 -7.50 -8.72 -15.68
CA TYR A 24 -6.09 -9.06 -15.51
C TYR A 24 -5.49 -8.41 -14.26
N LEU A 25 -5.67 -7.09 -14.10
CA LEU A 25 -5.17 -6.36 -12.95
C LEU A 25 -5.86 -6.80 -11.65
N GLY A 26 -7.14 -7.20 -11.70
CA GLY A 26 -7.83 -7.79 -10.56
C GLY A 26 -7.24 -9.11 -10.10
N GLN A 27 -6.72 -9.94 -11.02
CA GLN A 27 -6.10 -11.23 -10.71
C GLN A 27 -4.61 -11.12 -10.36
N HIS A 28 -3.96 -10.05 -10.81
CA HIS A 28 -2.54 -9.78 -10.57
C HIS A 28 -2.38 -8.42 -9.87
N PRO A 29 -2.86 -8.29 -8.62
CA PRO A 29 -2.72 -7.05 -7.89
C PRO A 29 -1.25 -6.77 -7.63
N LYS A 30 -0.88 -5.49 -7.65
CA LYS A 30 0.44 -5.04 -7.22
C LYS A 30 0.59 -5.28 -5.71
N GLU A 31 1.64 -5.97 -5.32
CA GLU A 31 1.93 -6.26 -3.92
C GLU A 31 2.64 -5.08 -3.26
N VAL A 32 2.02 -4.47 -2.25
CA VAL A 32 2.59 -3.34 -1.52
C VAL A 32 2.85 -3.75 -0.07
N LEU A 33 4.08 -3.54 0.39
CA LEU A 33 4.45 -3.70 1.79
C LEU A 33 4.50 -2.31 2.44
N LEU A 34 3.57 -2.06 3.35
CA LEU A 34 3.47 -0.82 4.10
C LEU A 34 3.91 -1.07 5.55
N VAL A 35 4.99 -0.43 5.99
CA VAL A 35 5.46 -0.52 7.37
C VAL A 35 5.28 0.82 8.05
N VAL A 36 4.67 0.80 9.24
CA VAL A 36 4.37 2.01 10.01
C VAL A 36 5.25 2.05 11.25
N ASP A 37 6.00 3.13 11.43
CA ASP A 37 6.67 3.42 12.70
C ASP A 37 5.64 3.87 13.73
N THR A 38 5.59 3.15 14.84
CA THR A 38 4.66 3.38 15.92
C THR A 38 5.35 3.90 17.17
N SER A 39 6.60 4.33 17.03
CA SER A 39 7.40 4.89 18.11
C SER A 39 6.65 6.01 18.84
N TYR A 40 6.99 6.21 20.12
CA TYR A 40 6.31 7.21 20.94
C TYR A 40 6.34 8.62 20.31
N SER A 41 7.42 8.96 19.60
CA SER A 41 7.57 10.21 18.84
C SER A 41 6.54 10.37 17.72
N MET A 42 6.04 9.27 17.16
CA MET A 42 5.04 9.27 16.08
C MET A 42 3.61 9.41 16.59
N LYS A 43 3.36 9.26 17.90
CA LYS A 43 2.01 9.31 18.48
C LYS A 43 1.22 10.58 18.10
N PRO A 44 1.79 11.81 18.10
CA PRO A 44 1.09 13.00 17.65
C PRO A 44 0.65 12.96 16.18
N LYS A 45 1.27 12.08 15.38
CA LYS A 45 1.08 11.94 13.93
C LYS A 45 0.17 10.78 13.54
N PHE A 46 -0.28 9.94 14.47
CA PHE A 46 -1.08 8.75 14.14
C PHE A 46 -2.36 9.07 13.36
N THR A 47 -3.05 10.17 13.67
CA THR A 47 -4.24 10.59 12.90
C THR A 47 -3.88 11.00 11.46
N GLU A 48 -2.73 11.64 11.27
CA GLU A 48 -2.24 12.03 9.94
C GLU A 48 -1.85 10.80 9.11
N ILE A 49 -1.15 9.85 9.75
CA ILE A 49 -0.79 8.57 9.15
C ILE A 49 -2.05 7.77 8.81
N GLU A 50 -3.03 7.67 9.70
CA GLU A 50 -4.28 6.94 9.43
C GLU A 50 -5.01 7.47 8.20
N ARG A 51 -5.12 8.81 8.09
CA ARG A 51 -5.70 9.46 6.90
C ARG A 51 -4.88 9.19 5.65
N TRP A 52 -3.55 9.26 5.75
CA TRP A 52 -2.68 8.94 4.62
C TRP A 52 -2.89 7.50 4.14
N ILE A 53 -3.02 6.53 5.07
CA ILE A 53 -3.27 5.13 4.73
C ILE A 53 -4.63 4.98 4.05
N GLU A 54 -5.66 5.68 4.54
CA GLU A 54 -6.99 5.68 3.94
C GLU A 54 -6.97 6.25 2.52
N ASP A 55 -6.43 7.46 2.33
CA ASP A 55 -6.30 8.12 1.03
C ASP A 55 -5.47 7.29 0.05
N TYR A 56 -4.38 6.68 0.54
CA TYR A 56 -3.56 5.79 -0.26
C TYR A 56 -4.35 4.55 -0.69
N SER A 57 -5.06 3.91 0.25
CA SER A 57 -5.85 2.70 -0.04
C SER A 57 -6.99 2.96 -1.04
N ASP A 58 -7.65 4.11 -0.92
CA ASP A 58 -8.79 4.49 -1.76
C ASP A 58 -8.36 4.88 -3.18
N SER A 59 -7.17 5.46 -3.32
CA SER A 59 -6.59 5.79 -4.63
C SER A 59 -5.87 4.61 -5.29
N SER A 60 -5.49 3.58 -4.52
CA SER A 60 -4.77 2.42 -5.00
C SER A 60 -5.67 1.31 -5.56
N ARG A 61 -6.14 1.43 -6.80
CA ARG A 61 -6.83 0.32 -7.46
C ARG A 61 -5.87 -0.84 -7.78
N TYR A 62 -6.37 -2.07 -7.64
CA TYR A 62 -5.64 -3.32 -7.93
C TYR A 62 -4.34 -3.47 -7.16
N GLN A 63 -4.34 -3.12 -5.87
CA GLN A 63 -3.21 -3.33 -4.98
C GLN A 63 -3.58 -4.23 -3.82
N ALA A 64 -2.67 -5.10 -3.44
CA ALA A 64 -2.74 -5.89 -2.21
C ALA A 64 -1.76 -5.27 -1.22
N ILE A 65 -2.28 -4.49 -0.27
CA ILE A 65 -1.47 -3.79 0.73
C ILE A 65 -1.34 -4.69 1.95
N ARG A 66 -0.12 -5.09 2.28
CA ARG A 66 0.22 -5.78 3.53
C ARG A 66 0.85 -4.80 4.51
N VAL A 67 0.37 -4.79 5.73
CA VAL A 67 0.76 -3.83 6.77
C VAL A 67 1.66 -4.48 7.80
N GLY A 68 2.76 -3.82 8.13
CA GLY A 68 3.65 -4.14 9.23
C GLY A 68 3.85 -2.96 10.18
N THR A 69 4.46 -3.24 11.32
CA THR A 69 4.83 -2.28 12.36
C THR A 69 6.27 -2.54 12.80
N ASP A 70 6.81 -1.75 13.71
CA ASP A 70 8.07 -2.07 14.39
C ASP A 70 8.10 -3.47 15.03
N LYS A 71 6.94 -4.00 15.47
CA LYS A 71 6.88 -5.27 16.22
C LYS A 71 6.46 -6.47 15.40
N ALA A 72 5.53 -6.28 14.48
CA ALA A 72 4.85 -7.41 13.84
C ALA A 72 4.26 -7.06 12.48
N MET A 73 4.17 -8.08 11.64
CA MET A 73 3.33 -8.07 10.46
C MET A 73 1.87 -8.24 10.86
N LEU A 74 0.99 -7.33 10.42
CA LEU A 74 -0.44 -7.33 10.77
C LEU A 74 -1.31 -8.07 9.76
N GLY A 75 -0.80 -8.32 8.55
CA GLY A 75 -1.53 -8.98 7.48
C GLY A 75 -1.97 -8.00 6.40
N ARG A 76 -3.06 -8.29 5.69
CA ARG A 76 -3.57 -7.41 4.63
C ARG A 76 -4.42 -6.28 5.20
N LEU A 77 -4.28 -5.08 4.65
CA LEU A 77 -4.97 -3.87 5.11
C LEU A 77 -6.51 -4.01 5.04
N ASP A 78 -7.01 -4.66 4.00
CA ASP A 78 -8.44 -4.91 3.75
C ASP A 78 -9.05 -5.94 4.71
N GLU A 79 -8.22 -6.77 5.34
CA GLU A 79 -8.62 -7.79 6.32
C GLU A 79 -8.54 -7.29 7.77
N LEU A 80 -7.98 -6.09 8.00
CA LEU A 80 -7.90 -5.53 9.35
C LEU A 80 -9.29 -5.12 9.86
N LYS A 81 -9.62 -5.54 11.09
CA LYS A 81 -10.88 -5.16 11.75
C LYS A 81 -11.07 -3.64 11.88
N SER A 82 -9.97 -2.91 11.99
CA SER A 82 -9.92 -1.45 12.05
C SER A 82 -8.49 -0.97 11.78
N ARG A 83 -8.34 0.15 11.07
CA ARG A 83 -7.05 0.81 10.84
C ARG A 83 -6.37 1.23 12.15
N SER A 84 -7.16 1.57 13.17
CA SER A 84 -6.66 1.86 14.51
C SER A 84 -5.85 0.71 15.14
N VAL A 85 -6.01 -0.54 14.69
CA VAL A 85 -5.22 -1.69 15.17
C VAL A 85 -3.72 -1.48 14.93
N ILE A 86 -3.35 -0.77 13.86
CA ILE A 86 -1.95 -0.43 13.52
C ILE A 86 -1.26 0.29 14.69
N PHE A 87 -2.01 1.12 15.42
CA PHE A 87 -1.48 1.95 16.49
C PHE A 87 -1.72 1.38 17.90
N ARG A 88 -2.48 0.30 18.03
CA ARG A 88 -2.84 -0.27 19.35
C ARG A 88 -1.72 -1.07 20.00
N THR A 89 -0.82 -1.65 19.21
CA THR A 89 0.14 -2.68 19.69
C THR A 89 1.55 -2.15 19.99
N ALA A 90 1.78 -0.84 19.89
CA ALA A 90 3.07 -0.44 19.36
C ALA A 90 3.63 0.81 20.08
N PHE A 91 4.75 0.58 20.77
CA PHE A 91 5.55 1.53 21.56
C PHE A 91 7.05 1.31 21.30
N GLY A 92 7.39 0.47 20.31
CA GLY A 92 8.77 0.24 19.93
C GLY A 92 9.15 1.22 18.82
N ARG A 93 10.43 1.56 18.76
CA ARG A 93 10.98 2.36 17.68
C ARG A 93 11.42 1.43 16.56
N ILE A 94 11.07 1.73 15.31
CA ILE A 94 11.72 1.06 14.19
C ILE A 94 13.23 1.34 14.31
N THR A 95 14.01 0.26 14.38
CA THR A 95 15.48 0.26 14.31
C THR A 95 15.88 -0.52 13.06
N GLU A 96 17.13 -0.40 12.62
CA GLU A 96 17.63 -1.22 11.50
C GLU A 96 17.42 -2.73 11.76
N GLY A 97 17.60 -3.17 13.02
CA GLY A 97 17.40 -4.56 13.43
C GLY A 97 15.95 -5.03 13.32
N SER A 98 14.98 -4.27 13.82
CA SER A 98 13.56 -4.62 13.70
C SER A 98 13.06 -4.52 12.26
N PHE A 99 13.71 -3.68 11.44
CA PHE A 99 13.38 -3.52 10.03
C PHE A 99 13.85 -4.70 9.16
N ASN A 100 14.89 -5.42 9.57
CA ASN A 100 15.44 -6.56 8.82
C ASN A 100 14.40 -7.65 8.51
N GLN A 101 13.39 -7.83 9.37
CA GLN A 101 12.30 -8.79 9.13
C GLN A 101 11.51 -8.50 7.85
N TYR A 102 11.53 -7.25 7.38
CA TYR A 102 10.81 -6.81 6.18
C TYR A 102 11.67 -6.84 4.91
N GLN A 103 13.00 -6.99 5.02
CA GLN A 103 13.87 -7.00 3.86
C GLN A 103 13.62 -8.21 2.95
N ALA A 104 13.40 -9.39 3.55
CA ALA A 104 13.16 -10.63 2.82
C ALA A 104 11.76 -10.73 2.20
N ILE A 105 10.82 -9.88 2.60
CA ILE A 105 9.45 -9.90 2.06
C ILE A 105 9.46 -9.33 0.65
N LYS A 106 9.00 -10.12 -0.33
CA LYS A 106 8.81 -9.65 -1.71
C LYS A 106 7.54 -8.81 -1.81
N ALA A 107 7.70 -7.61 -2.36
CA ALA A 107 6.64 -6.68 -2.71
C ALA A 107 7.12 -5.84 -3.89
N ASP A 108 6.21 -5.44 -4.77
CA ASP A 108 6.49 -4.57 -5.92
C ASP A 108 6.78 -3.12 -5.47
N GLU A 109 6.23 -2.73 -4.32
CA GLU A 109 6.51 -1.46 -3.67
C GLU A 109 6.64 -1.66 -2.16
N LYS A 110 7.64 -1.01 -1.57
CA LYS A 110 7.88 -1.02 -0.13
C LYS A 110 7.85 0.42 0.39
N ILE A 111 6.96 0.69 1.34
CA ILE A 111 6.69 2.01 1.88
C ILE A 111 6.90 1.98 3.39
N LEU A 112 7.66 2.96 3.90
CA LEU A 112 7.88 3.18 5.32
C LEU A 112 7.26 4.53 5.72
N LEU A 113 6.36 4.54 6.68
CA LEU A 113 5.84 5.76 7.31
C LEU A 113 6.59 5.97 8.63
N SER A 114 7.43 7.01 8.73
CA SER A 114 8.31 7.20 9.89
C SER A 114 8.69 8.67 10.16
N ASP A 115 9.48 8.90 11.21
CA ASP A 115 10.12 10.18 11.52
C ASP A 115 11.27 10.54 10.54
N GLY A 116 11.56 9.67 9.57
CA GLY A 116 12.61 9.85 8.57
C GLY A 116 14.03 9.58 9.08
N VAL A 117 14.20 9.11 10.33
CA VAL A 117 15.51 8.79 10.90
C VAL A 117 16.14 7.59 10.21
N ILE A 118 15.32 6.64 9.74
CA ILE A 118 15.77 5.46 9.00
C ILE A 118 15.31 5.57 7.54
N LYS A 119 16.25 5.30 6.63
CA LYS A 119 16.02 5.31 5.17
C LYS A 119 16.59 4.04 4.55
N PRO A 120 15.84 2.93 4.59
CA PRO A 120 16.30 1.66 4.06
C PRO A 120 16.36 1.71 2.53
N ASP A 121 17.38 1.08 1.94
CA ASP A 121 17.54 1.03 0.49
C ASP A 121 16.37 0.31 -0.19
N GLY A 122 15.86 0.91 -1.27
CA GLY A 122 14.72 0.37 -2.02
C GLY A 122 13.35 0.62 -1.36
N TRP A 123 13.29 1.45 -0.32
CA TRP A 123 12.04 1.85 0.32
C TRP A 123 11.67 3.30 0.04
N LYS A 124 10.38 3.51 -0.18
CA LYS A 124 9.79 4.84 -0.21
C LYS A 124 9.48 5.27 1.22
N VAL A 125 10.19 6.27 1.73
CA VAL A 125 9.97 6.79 3.08
C VAL A 125 9.07 8.02 3.02
N ILE A 126 7.93 7.96 3.71
CA ILE A 126 7.04 9.09 3.93
C ILE A 126 7.27 9.58 5.36
N VAL A 127 7.69 10.84 5.47
CA VAL A 127 8.05 11.46 6.74
C VAL A 127 6.86 12.21 7.30
N PHE A 128 6.59 12.04 8.60
CA PHE A 128 5.53 12.75 9.34
C PHE A 128 6.08 13.52 10.52
#